data_AF-A0A2I2A2A7-F1
#
_entry.id   AF-A0A2I2A2A7-F1
#
_cell.length_a   1.000
_cell.length_b   1.000
_cell.length_c   1.000
_cell.angle_alpha   90.00
_cell.angle_beta   90.00
_cell.angle_gamma   90.00
#
_symmetry.space_group_name_H-M   'P 1'
#
loop_
_entity.id
_entity.type
_entity.pdbx_description
1 polymer ?
#
loop_
_entity_poly.entity_id
_entity_poly.type
_entity_poly.pdbx_seq_one_letter_code
_entity_poly.pdbx_strand_id
1 'polypeptide(L)'
;MSLKVDTSLKAKITIVTGSSGSGKSAWVKQQITKATRLAVWDVDDEYGDIRGIKTFYNVNELAGALRRSKVGKFRLVGEFGDFDLFCKIVFAWGVCTCVIEELAGVTTPAKAPKNWHTLVSRGRKRGITIYAITQRPSESDKTIMGNASTFHAGRMNRQQDRVYMAKEMDIPVSDIANLKPLEFIEKYDDGTKTAGIVRFGRKKSA
;
A
#
# COMPACT_ATOMS: atom_id res chain seq x y z
N MET A 1 2.59 -13.18 23.55
CA MET A 1 3.32 -11.98 24.00
C MET A 1 2.79 -10.79 23.24
N SER A 2 2.19 -9.81 23.93
CA SER A 2 1.82 -8.53 23.32
C SER A 2 3.10 -7.76 23.02
N LEU A 3 3.34 -7.40 21.76
CA LEU A 3 4.46 -6.52 21.39
C LEU A 3 4.30 -5.18 22.12
N LYS A 4 5.32 -4.77 22.88
CA LYS A 4 5.34 -3.49 23.59
C LYS A 4 5.23 -2.36 22.56
N VAL A 5 4.38 -1.38 22.82
CA VAL A 5 4.20 -0.20 21.97
C VAL A 5 5.47 0.65 22.01
N ASP A 6 5.97 1.05 20.85
CA ASP A 6 7.08 1.98 20.70
C ASP A 6 6.58 3.27 20.04
N THR A 7 6.63 4.38 20.78
CA THR A 7 6.15 5.69 20.30
C THR A 7 7.21 6.47 19.52
N SER A 8 8.46 6.03 19.49
CA SER A 8 9.55 6.67 18.75
C SER A 8 9.53 6.36 17.24
N LEU A 9 8.82 5.30 16.85
CA LEU A 9 8.73 4.87 15.46
C LEU A 9 8.00 5.90 14.60
N LYS A 10 8.67 6.36 13.54
CA LYS A 10 8.05 7.17 12.48
C LYS A 10 7.07 6.35 11.67
N ALA A 11 6.01 7.01 11.19
CA ALA A 11 5.11 6.39 10.21
C ALA A 11 5.90 6.09 8.93
N LYS A 12 5.57 4.96 8.31
CA LYS A 12 6.09 4.57 6.99
C LYS A 12 4.89 4.14 6.16
N ILE A 13 4.16 5.13 5.68
CA ILE A 13 2.94 4.94 4.88
C ILE A 13 3.19 5.54 3.50
N THR A 14 3.19 4.69 2.49
CA THR A 14 3.36 5.10 1.10
C THR A 14 2.05 4.89 0.35
N ILE A 15 1.50 5.97 -0.18
CA ILE A 15 0.38 5.91 -1.13
C ILE A 15 0.96 5.76 -2.52
N VAL A 16 0.54 4.72 -3.24
CA VAL A 16 1.01 4.41 -4.59
C VAL A 16 -0.18 4.49 -5.52
N THR A 17 -0.15 5.42 -6.47
CA THR A 17 -1.31 5.69 -7.32
C THR A 17 -0.96 5.97 -8.76
N GLY A 18 -1.93 5.80 -9.65
CA GLY A 18 -1.77 5.81 -11.09
C GLY A 18 -2.74 4.85 -11.77
N SER A 19 -3.07 5.12 -13.03
CA SER A 19 -3.95 4.24 -13.81
C SER A 19 -3.30 2.89 -14.13
N SER A 20 -4.07 1.95 -14.68
CA SER A 20 -3.49 0.72 -15.23
C SER A 20 -2.33 1.02 -16.21
N GLY A 21 -1.27 0.21 -16.14
CA GLY A 21 -0.03 0.40 -16.89
C GLY A 21 0.92 1.49 -16.35
N SER A 22 0.62 2.16 -15.24
CA SER A 22 1.53 3.18 -14.68
C SER A 22 2.74 2.61 -13.91
N GLY A 23 2.76 1.29 -13.63
CA GLY A 23 3.87 0.63 -12.95
C GLY A 23 3.73 0.48 -11.42
N LYS A 24 2.56 0.78 -10.83
CA LYS A 24 2.31 0.72 -9.37
C LYS A 24 2.78 -0.58 -8.72
N SER A 25 2.19 -1.70 -9.14
CA SER A 25 2.41 -3.02 -8.51
C SER A 25 3.86 -3.47 -8.71
N ALA A 26 4.45 -3.17 -9.87
CA ALA A 26 5.86 -3.42 -10.14
C ALA A 26 6.78 -2.64 -9.20
N TRP A 27 6.51 -1.35 -8.99
CA TRP A 27 7.27 -0.52 -8.07
C TRP A 27 7.14 -1.04 -6.62
N VAL A 28 5.93 -1.38 -6.17
CA VAL A 28 5.71 -1.93 -4.81
C VAL A 28 6.43 -3.26 -4.62
N LYS A 29 6.34 -4.17 -5.59
CA LYS A 29 7.05 -5.45 -5.56
C LYS A 29 8.56 -5.27 -5.36
N GLN A 30 9.16 -4.23 -5.97
CA GLN A 30 10.58 -3.90 -5.76
C GLN A 30 10.86 -3.46 -4.32
N GLN A 31 9.97 -2.68 -3.72
CA GLN A 31 10.15 -2.18 -2.34
C GLN A 31 10.03 -3.29 -1.29
N ILE A 32 9.18 -4.28 -1.52
CA ILE A 32 8.88 -5.33 -0.53
C ILE A 32 9.77 -6.58 -0.66
N THR A 33 10.74 -6.59 -1.58
CA THR A 33 11.67 -7.72 -1.81
C THR A 33 12.35 -8.20 -0.53
N LYS A 34 12.79 -7.27 0.32
CA LYS A 34 13.51 -7.53 1.58
C LYS A 34 12.58 -7.80 2.78
N ALA A 35 11.25 -7.73 2.61
CA ALA A 35 10.32 -7.95 3.70
C ALA A 35 10.36 -9.42 4.17
N THR A 36 10.70 -9.64 5.44
CA THR A 36 10.68 -10.98 6.07
C THR A 36 9.30 -11.31 6.68
N ARG A 37 8.53 -10.27 6.99
CA ARG A 37 7.15 -10.31 7.49
C ARG A 37 6.29 -9.47 6.55
N LEU A 38 5.53 -10.13 5.69
CA LEU A 38 4.68 -9.49 4.67
C LEU A 38 3.24 -9.99 4.80
N ALA A 39 2.29 -9.06 4.83
CA ALA A 39 0.88 -9.32 4.67
C ALA A 39 0.35 -8.52 3.48
N VAL A 40 -0.29 -9.18 2.52
CA VAL A 40 -0.84 -8.54 1.32
C VAL A 40 -2.34 -8.77 1.28
N TRP A 41 -3.11 -7.68 1.18
CA TRP A 41 -4.48 -7.70 0.69
C TRP A 41 -4.42 -7.60 -0.83
N ASP A 42 -4.81 -8.67 -1.52
CA ASP A 42 -4.53 -8.90 -2.94
C ASP A 42 -5.82 -9.24 -3.71
N VAL A 43 -6.75 -8.30 -3.77
CA VAL A 43 -8.07 -8.55 -4.39
C VAL A 43 -7.98 -8.81 -5.91
N ASP A 44 -6.93 -8.31 -6.55
CA ASP A 44 -6.68 -8.45 -7.99
C ASP A 44 -5.71 -9.61 -8.34
N ASP A 45 -5.33 -10.43 -7.36
CA ASP A 45 -4.43 -11.60 -7.52
C ASP A 45 -3.04 -11.26 -8.11
N GLU A 46 -2.52 -10.06 -7.87
CA GLU A 46 -1.30 -9.55 -8.49
C GLU A 46 0.00 -10.01 -7.80
N TYR A 47 -0.03 -10.49 -6.56
CA TYR A 47 1.19 -10.71 -5.75
C TYR A 47 1.61 -12.18 -5.58
N GLY A 48 1.00 -13.09 -6.33
CA GLY A 48 1.25 -14.54 -6.23
C GLY A 48 2.64 -14.99 -6.67
N ASP A 49 3.32 -14.16 -7.47
CA ASP A 49 4.69 -14.36 -7.94
C ASP A 49 5.76 -14.05 -6.89
N ILE A 50 5.39 -13.49 -5.73
CA ILE A 50 6.35 -13.24 -4.66
C ILE A 50 6.90 -14.56 -4.12
N ARG A 51 8.23 -14.73 -4.24
CA ARG A 51 8.92 -15.91 -3.71
C ARG A 51 8.59 -16.16 -2.23
N GLY A 52 8.04 -17.34 -1.97
CA GLY A 52 7.71 -17.84 -0.64
C GLY A 52 6.42 -17.28 -0.05
N ILE A 53 5.59 -16.57 -0.83
CA ILE A 53 4.28 -16.12 -0.39
C ILE A 53 3.32 -17.30 -0.28
N LYS A 54 2.53 -17.31 0.80
CA LYS A 54 1.45 -18.27 1.01
C LYS A 54 0.12 -17.57 0.73
N THR A 55 -0.67 -18.15 -0.17
CA THR A 55 -1.99 -17.64 -0.56
C THR A 55 -3.08 -18.20 0.34
N PHE A 56 -3.98 -17.34 0.75
CA PHE A 56 -5.20 -17.66 1.48
C PHE A 56 -6.39 -17.03 0.74
N TYR A 57 -7.52 -17.71 0.77
CA TYR A 57 -8.80 -17.21 0.24
C TYR A 57 -9.84 -17.00 1.35
N ASN A 58 -9.45 -17.27 2.60
CA ASN A 58 -10.28 -17.13 3.77
C ASN A 58 -9.51 -16.38 4.87
N VAL A 59 -10.09 -15.29 5.36
CA VAL A 59 -9.44 -14.44 6.35
C VAL A 59 -9.19 -15.15 7.70
N ASN A 60 -10.00 -16.14 8.07
CA ASN A 60 -9.80 -16.91 9.31
C ASN A 60 -8.60 -17.86 9.21
N GLU A 61 -8.39 -18.48 8.05
CA GLU A 61 -7.20 -19.31 7.81
C GLU A 61 -5.92 -18.47 7.85
N LEU A 62 -5.95 -17.28 7.21
CA LEU A 62 -4.87 -16.32 7.31
C LEU A 62 -4.61 -15.92 8.76
N ALA A 63 -5.65 -15.62 9.55
CA ALA A 63 -5.52 -15.27 10.96
C ALA A 63 -4.83 -16.39 11.75
N GLY A 64 -5.20 -17.65 11.50
CA GLY A 64 -4.55 -18.82 12.09
C GLY A 64 -3.07 -18.93 11.73
N ALA A 65 -2.73 -18.69 10.46
CA ALA A 65 -1.34 -18.70 9.99
C ALA A 65 -0.50 -17.59 10.65
N LEU A 66 -0.97 -16.34 10.61
CA LEU A 66 -0.27 -15.20 11.22
C LEU A 66 -0.04 -15.41 12.73
N ARG A 67 -1.02 -15.95 13.45
CA ARG A 67 -0.92 -16.22 14.89
C ARG A 67 0.22 -17.20 15.22
N ARG A 68 0.48 -18.18 14.36
CA ARG A 68 1.53 -19.20 14.56
C ARG A 68 2.90 -18.78 14.03
N SER A 69 2.96 -17.75 13.17
CA SER A 69 4.17 -17.40 12.43
C SER A 69 4.92 -16.21 13.02
N LYS A 70 6.18 -16.43 13.40
CA LYS A 70 7.14 -15.37 13.77
C LYS A 70 7.70 -14.63 12.54
N VAL A 71 7.73 -15.27 11.37
CA VAL A 71 8.15 -14.70 10.08
C VAL A 71 7.32 -15.34 8.97
N GLY A 72 7.27 -14.71 7.80
CA GLY A 72 6.60 -15.26 6.63
C GLY A 72 5.97 -14.20 5.74
N LYS A 73 5.60 -14.62 4.54
CA LYS A 73 4.91 -13.79 3.55
C LYS A 73 3.54 -14.42 3.29
N PHE A 74 2.48 -13.64 3.48
CA PHE A 74 1.11 -14.11 3.41
C PHE A 74 0.31 -13.15 2.53
N ARG A 75 -0.52 -13.67 1.65
CA ARG A 75 -1.50 -12.88 0.88
C ARG A 75 -2.91 -13.43 1.07
N LEU A 76 -3.88 -12.53 1.11
CA LEU A 76 -5.30 -12.84 1.07
C LEU A 76 -5.86 -12.35 -0.26
N VAL A 77 -6.35 -13.28 -1.07
CA VAL A 77 -7.19 -13.00 -2.24
C VAL A 77 -8.62 -13.24 -1.76
N GLY A 78 -9.24 -12.20 -1.20
CA GLY A 78 -10.53 -12.28 -0.50
C GLY A 78 -11.56 -11.30 -1.03
N GLU A 79 -12.80 -11.45 -0.57
CA GLU A 79 -13.90 -10.54 -0.91
C GLU A 79 -13.82 -9.25 -0.09
N PHE A 80 -14.29 -8.12 -0.63
CA PHE A 80 -14.22 -6.80 0.03
C PHE A 80 -14.73 -6.78 1.49
N GLY A 81 -15.69 -7.63 1.85
CA GLY A 81 -16.21 -7.75 3.22
C GLY A 81 -15.16 -8.18 4.26
N ASP A 82 -14.10 -8.87 3.84
CA ASP A 82 -13.03 -9.34 4.73
C ASP A 82 -11.99 -8.28 5.08
N PHE A 83 -11.98 -7.14 4.37
CA PHE A 83 -10.91 -6.14 4.46
C PHE A 83 -10.71 -5.61 5.88
N ASP A 84 -11.80 -5.29 6.58
CA ASP A 84 -11.71 -4.73 7.93
C ASP A 84 -11.17 -5.79 8.93
N LEU A 85 -11.53 -7.07 8.75
CA LEU A 85 -10.98 -8.15 9.56
C LEU A 85 -9.50 -8.41 9.23
N PHE A 86 -9.12 -8.35 7.95
CA PHE A 86 -7.72 -8.39 7.52
C PHE A 86 -6.89 -7.30 8.24
N CYS A 87 -7.38 -6.06 8.27
CA CYS A 87 -6.72 -4.95 8.95
C CYS A 87 -6.51 -5.24 10.45
N LYS A 88 -7.53 -5.83 11.11
CA LYS A 88 -7.47 -6.19 12.54
C LYS A 88 -6.38 -7.24 12.81
N ILE A 89 -6.30 -8.29 11.99
CA ILE A 89 -5.34 -9.38 12.21
C ILE A 89 -3.90 -8.96 11.89
N VAL A 90 -3.70 -8.10 10.87
CA VAL A 90 -2.38 -7.52 10.57
C VAL A 90 -1.93 -6.60 11.69
N PHE A 91 -2.82 -5.76 12.22
CA PHE A 91 -2.50 -4.91 13.37
C PHE A 91 -2.09 -5.72 14.60
N ALA A 92 -2.72 -6.88 14.84
CA ALA A 92 -2.35 -7.79 15.91
C ALA A 92 -1.01 -8.49 15.68
N TRP A 93 -0.68 -8.81 14.43
CA TRP A 93 0.60 -9.45 14.07
C TRP A 93 1.78 -8.51 14.25
N GLY A 94 1.65 -7.24 13.83
CA GLY A 94 2.66 -6.19 14.01
C GLY A 94 4.01 -6.46 13.32
N VAL A 95 4.92 -5.49 13.39
CA VAL A 95 6.30 -5.54 12.87
C VAL A 95 6.35 -6.18 11.49
N CYS A 96 5.61 -5.62 10.54
CA CYS A 96 5.45 -6.19 9.21
C CYS A 96 5.34 -5.11 8.14
N THR A 97 5.54 -5.52 6.91
CA THR A 97 5.11 -4.77 5.74
C THR A 97 3.69 -5.21 5.38
N CYS A 98 2.78 -4.27 5.27
CA CYS A 98 1.41 -4.46 4.83
C CYS A 98 1.24 -3.81 3.45
N VAL A 99 0.66 -4.53 2.50
CA VAL A 99 0.32 -4.02 1.17
C VAL A 99 -1.19 -4.14 0.99
N ILE A 100 -1.84 -3.04 0.59
CA ILE A 100 -3.25 -3.00 0.25
C ILE A 100 -3.40 -2.71 -1.24
N GLU A 101 -3.74 -3.73 -2.03
CA GLU A 101 -4.07 -3.57 -3.45
C GLU A 101 -5.53 -3.09 -3.60
N GLU A 102 -5.74 -2.17 -4.54
CA GLU A 102 -7.00 -1.47 -4.83
C GLU A 102 -7.79 -0.94 -3.60
N LEU A 103 -7.21 0.03 -2.90
CA LEU A 103 -7.79 0.64 -1.70
C LEU A 103 -9.17 1.29 -1.93
N ALA A 104 -9.42 1.88 -3.10
CA ALA A 104 -10.69 2.52 -3.41
C ALA A 104 -11.85 1.52 -3.44
N GLY A 105 -11.58 0.23 -3.68
CA GLY A 105 -12.60 -0.83 -3.63
C GLY A 105 -13.06 -1.20 -2.22
N VAL A 106 -12.29 -0.82 -1.19
CA VAL A 106 -12.52 -1.25 0.21
C VAL A 106 -12.67 -0.09 1.20
N THR A 107 -12.67 1.15 0.70
CA THR A 107 -12.84 2.36 1.49
C THR A 107 -13.82 3.33 0.85
N THR A 108 -14.12 4.43 1.54
CA THR A 108 -14.90 5.54 0.98
C THR A 108 -14.21 6.86 1.31
N PRO A 109 -14.41 7.93 0.52
CA PRO A 109 -13.81 9.24 0.80
C PRO A 109 -14.21 9.83 2.16
N ALA A 110 -15.37 9.44 2.68
CA ALA A 110 -15.95 10.01 3.90
C ALA A 110 -15.35 9.39 5.17
N LYS A 111 -15.34 8.05 5.27
CA LYS A 111 -14.94 7.36 6.51
C LYS A 111 -14.19 6.05 6.22
N ALA A 112 -13.03 5.92 6.83
CA ALA A 112 -12.28 4.66 6.89
C ALA A 112 -13.05 3.58 7.68
N PRO A 113 -13.00 2.31 7.24
CA PRO A 113 -13.39 1.17 8.07
C PRO A 113 -12.66 1.19 9.42
N LYS A 114 -13.30 0.66 10.47
CA LYS A 114 -12.86 0.83 11.86
C LYS A 114 -11.44 0.31 12.11
N ASN A 115 -11.16 -0.92 11.68
CA ASN A 115 -9.86 -1.55 11.88
C ASN A 115 -8.84 -1.02 10.87
N TRP A 116 -9.26 -0.63 9.66
CA TRP A 116 -8.39 0.11 8.74
C TRP A 116 -7.91 1.43 9.34
N HIS A 117 -8.82 2.25 9.87
CA HIS A 117 -8.47 3.50 10.57
C HIS A 117 -7.48 3.26 11.72
N THR A 118 -7.66 2.16 12.47
CA THR A 118 -6.74 1.77 13.55
C THR A 118 -5.37 1.38 13.00
N LEU A 119 -5.32 0.61 11.91
CA LEU A 119 -4.08 0.20 11.26
C LEU A 119 -3.28 1.41 10.75
N VAL A 120 -3.95 2.36 10.11
CA VAL A 120 -3.33 3.60 9.61
C VAL A 120 -2.84 4.49 10.76
N SER A 121 -3.74 4.85 11.68
CA SER A 121 -3.44 5.84 12.73
C SER A 121 -2.50 5.33 13.83
N ARG A 122 -2.50 4.01 14.09
CA ARG A 122 -1.74 3.39 15.20
C ARG A 122 -0.71 2.36 14.76
N GLY A 123 -0.68 1.96 13.48
CA GLY A 123 0.21 0.91 12.98
C GLY A 123 1.69 1.20 13.17
N ARG A 124 2.10 2.48 13.08
CA ARG A 124 3.51 2.88 13.31
C ARG A 124 4.02 2.43 14.68
N LYS A 125 3.18 2.51 15.72
CA LYS A 125 3.51 2.11 17.10
C LYS A 125 3.71 0.60 17.27
N ARG A 126 3.30 -0.17 16.26
CA ARG A 126 3.46 -1.62 16.15
C ARG A 126 4.56 -1.99 15.15
N GLY A 127 5.31 -1.04 14.61
CA GLY A 127 6.32 -1.31 13.57
C GLY A 127 5.75 -1.72 12.22
N ILE A 128 4.52 -1.33 11.90
CA ILE A 128 3.88 -1.66 10.63
C ILE A 128 4.23 -0.59 9.58
N THR A 129 4.76 -1.04 8.45
CA THR A 129 4.94 -0.25 7.22
C THR A 129 3.77 -0.54 6.28
N ILE A 130 3.18 0.47 5.66
CA ILE A 130 1.99 0.32 4.80
C ILE A 130 2.31 0.83 3.40
N TYR A 131 2.00 0.03 2.39
CA TYR A 131 1.84 0.45 1.01
C TYR A 131 0.36 0.37 0.66
N ALA A 132 -0.26 1.50 0.37
CA ALA A 132 -1.66 1.59 -0.01
C ALA A 132 -1.77 1.96 -1.48
N ILE A 133 -2.33 1.06 -2.28
CA ILE A 133 -2.29 1.14 -3.73
C ILE A 133 -3.70 1.41 -4.23
N THR A 134 -3.84 2.35 -5.17
CA THR A 134 -5.15 2.61 -5.79
C THR A 134 -5.01 3.28 -7.14
N GLN A 135 -5.94 2.97 -8.03
CA GLN A 135 -6.09 3.71 -9.28
C GLN A 135 -6.80 5.06 -9.08
N ARG A 136 -7.63 5.17 -8.04
CA ARG A 136 -8.59 6.26 -7.82
C ARG A 136 -8.34 6.89 -6.43
N PRO A 137 -7.29 7.72 -6.29
CA PRO A 137 -6.94 8.32 -5.01
C PRO A 137 -8.06 9.23 -4.48
N SER A 138 -8.82 9.89 -5.36
CA SER A 138 -9.98 10.70 -4.94
C SER A 138 -11.15 9.89 -4.36
N GLU A 139 -11.17 8.57 -4.57
CA GLU A 139 -12.18 7.64 -4.04
C GLU A 139 -11.70 6.94 -2.75
N SER A 140 -10.42 7.11 -2.38
CA SER A 140 -9.85 6.58 -1.13
C SER A 140 -10.17 7.47 0.08
N ASP A 141 -10.12 6.88 1.27
CA ASP A 141 -10.42 7.61 2.51
C ASP A 141 -9.37 8.67 2.89
N LYS A 142 -9.81 9.75 3.55
CA LYS A 142 -8.91 10.83 3.99
C LYS A 142 -7.94 10.44 5.11
N THR A 143 -8.19 9.33 5.82
CA THR A 143 -7.30 8.90 6.93
C THR A 143 -5.95 8.50 6.37
N ILE A 144 -5.91 7.66 5.33
CA ILE A 144 -4.64 7.24 4.73
C ILE A 144 -3.92 8.44 4.10
N MET A 145 -4.66 9.29 3.38
CA MET A 145 -4.12 10.47 2.70
C MET A 145 -3.45 11.41 3.70
N GLY A 146 -4.12 11.73 4.81
CA GLY A 146 -3.57 12.60 5.85
C GLY A 146 -2.48 11.97 6.72
N ASN A 147 -2.27 10.64 6.66
CA ASN A 147 -1.20 9.95 7.41
C ASN A 147 -0.04 9.48 6.51
N ALA A 148 -0.10 9.76 5.20
CA ALA A 148 0.94 9.35 4.27
C ALA A 148 2.27 10.04 4.59
N SER A 149 3.34 9.24 4.64
CA SER A 149 4.73 9.72 4.71
C SER A 149 5.32 9.90 3.32
N THR A 150 4.75 9.23 2.33
CA THR A 150 5.20 9.29 0.94
C THR A 150 4.00 9.17 0.01
N PHE A 151 3.98 10.03 -1.00
CA PHE A 151 3.11 9.88 -2.16
C PHE A 151 3.97 9.46 -3.34
N HIS A 152 3.60 8.37 -4.01
CA HIS A 152 4.16 7.92 -5.28
C HIS A 152 3.04 7.98 -6.32
N ALA A 153 3.13 8.95 -7.23
CA ALA A 153 2.14 9.18 -8.27
C ALA A 153 2.72 8.87 -9.64
N GLY A 154 2.20 7.82 -10.28
CA GLY A 154 2.41 7.54 -11.69
C GLY A 154 1.34 8.20 -12.57
N ARG A 155 1.43 7.96 -13.88
CA ARG A 155 0.46 8.46 -14.87
C ARG A 155 -1.00 8.18 -14.50
N MET A 156 -1.87 9.19 -14.63
CA MET A 156 -3.32 9.08 -14.38
C MET A 156 -4.16 9.55 -15.57
N ASN A 157 -5.25 8.82 -15.83
CA ASN A 157 -6.22 9.13 -16.90
C ASN A 157 -7.19 10.26 -16.51
N ARG A 158 -7.78 10.20 -15.31
CA ARG A 158 -8.88 11.10 -14.92
C ARG A 158 -8.34 12.42 -14.39
N GLN A 159 -8.91 13.53 -14.87
CA GLN A 159 -8.54 14.88 -14.43
C GLN A 159 -8.73 15.07 -12.92
N GLN A 160 -9.82 14.54 -12.36
CA GLN A 160 -10.11 14.66 -10.93
C GLN A 160 -8.99 14.06 -10.06
N ASP A 161 -8.47 12.89 -10.43
CA ASP A 161 -7.38 12.25 -9.68
C ASP A 161 -6.06 13.01 -9.84
N ARG A 162 -5.78 13.55 -11.03
CA ARG A 162 -4.61 14.42 -11.25
C ARG A 162 -4.66 15.68 -10.38
N VAL A 163 -5.80 16.37 -10.36
CA VAL A 163 -5.98 17.58 -9.53
C VAL A 163 -5.88 17.24 -8.05
N TYR A 164 -6.51 16.13 -7.64
CA TYR A 164 -6.46 15.67 -6.25
C TYR A 164 -5.02 15.40 -5.80
N MET A 165 -4.27 14.61 -6.57
CA MET A 165 -2.89 14.27 -6.22
C MET A 165 -1.92 15.44 -6.34
N ALA A 166 -2.11 16.34 -7.32
CA ALA A 166 -1.30 17.55 -7.43
C ALA A 166 -1.43 18.43 -6.17
N LYS A 167 -2.64 18.50 -5.58
CA LYS A 167 -2.89 19.18 -4.32
C LYS A 167 -2.21 18.47 -3.14
N GLU A 168 -2.39 17.16 -3.00
CA GLU A 168 -1.72 16.38 -1.92
C GLU A 168 -0.19 16.48 -2.01
N MET A 169 0.33 16.53 -3.23
CA MET A 169 1.76 16.57 -3.52
C MET A 169 2.35 17.99 -3.60
N ASP A 170 1.53 19.03 -3.51
CA ASP A 170 1.97 20.42 -3.62
C ASP A 170 2.83 20.67 -4.88
N ILE A 171 2.28 20.28 -6.04
CA ILE A 171 2.89 20.44 -7.36
C ILE A 171 1.88 20.95 -8.39
N PRO A 172 2.32 21.55 -9.51
CA PRO A 172 1.46 21.83 -10.65
C PRO A 172 0.74 20.59 -11.19
N VAL A 173 -0.54 20.71 -11.54
CA VAL A 173 -1.32 19.63 -12.15
C VAL A 173 -0.70 19.15 -13.47
N SER A 174 -0.01 20.05 -14.19
CA SER A 174 0.72 19.74 -15.42
C SER A 174 1.77 18.65 -15.22
N ASP A 175 2.41 18.59 -14.05
CA ASP A 175 3.49 17.65 -13.79
C ASP A 175 2.95 16.22 -13.78
N ILE A 176 1.78 15.99 -13.18
CA ILE A 176 1.10 14.69 -13.20
C ILE A 176 0.47 14.43 -14.57
N ALA A 177 -0.10 15.45 -15.21
CA ALA A 177 -0.74 15.32 -16.53
C ALA A 177 0.22 14.89 -17.64
N ASN A 178 1.50 15.28 -17.52
CA ASN A 178 2.53 15.00 -18.51
C ASN A 178 3.27 13.67 -18.29
N LEU A 179 3.01 12.96 -17.18
CA LEU A 179 3.65 11.68 -16.90
C LEU A 179 3.35 10.66 -18.01
N LYS A 180 4.40 10.05 -18.54
CA LYS A 180 4.31 8.94 -19.50
C LYS A 180 4.17 7.62 -18.75
N PRO A 181 3.82 6.50 -19.45
CA PRO A 181 3.82 5.18 -18.82
C PRO A 181 5.14 4.90 -18.09
N LEU A 182 5.05 4.33 -16.89
CA LEU A 182 6.15 4.02 -15.96
C LEU A 182 6.88 5.23 -15.35
N GLU A 183 6.61 6.45 -15.76
CA GLU A 183 7.11 7.65 -15.08
C GLU A 183 6.32 7.90 -13.80
N PHE A 184 7.00 8.40 -12.78
CA PHE A 184 6.40 8.75 -11.50
C PHE A 184 7.03 10.01 -10.89
N ILE A 185 6.28 10.65 -10.02
CA ILE A 185 6.75 11.67 -9.08
C ILE A 185 6.54 11.14 -7.67
N GLU A 186 7.50 11.38 -6.80
CA GLU A 186 7.40 11.12 -5.38
C GLU A 186 7.46 12.41 -4.57
N LYS A 187 6.67 12.47 -3.50
CA LYS A 187 6.80 13.47 -2.42
C LYS A 187 7.02 12.74 -1.11
N TYR A 188 8.00 13.21 -0.34
CA TYR A 188 8.34 12.71 0.98
C TYR A 188 7.81 13.64 2.09
N ASP A 189 7.82 13.16 3.34
CA ASP A 189 7.30 13.89 4.51
C ASP A 189 8.12 15.12 4.89
N ASP A 190 9.40 15.15 4.51
CA ASP A 190 10.29 16.31 4.61
C ASP A 190 10.06 17.36 3.50
N GLY A 191 9.11 17.11 2.59
CA GLY A 191 8.79 17.98 1.47
C GLY A 191 9.65 17.77 0.23
N THR A 192 10.65 16.87 0.29
CA THR A 192 11.47 16.48 -0.86
C THR A 192 10.58 15.92 -1.96
N LYS A 193 10.88 16.30 -3.21
CA LYS A 193 10.18 15.82 -4.40
C LYS A 193 11.19 15.22 -5.38
N THR A 194 10.90 14.05 -5.90
CA THR A 194 11.74 13.37 -6.90
C THR A 194 10.89 12.89 -8.06
N ALA A 195 11.53 12.68 -9.21
CA ALA A 195 10.90 12.06 -10.36
C ALA A 195 11.73 10.85 -10.80
N GLY A 196 11.07 9.85 -11.37
CA GLY A 196 11.73 8.61 -11.76
C GLY A 196 10.94 7.81 -12.78
N ILE A 197 11.52 6.66 -13.15
CA ILE A 197 10.92 5.71 -14.09
C ILE A 197 11.02 4.32 -13.46
N VAL A 198 9.90 3.59 -13.41
CA VAL A 198 9.89 2.19 -13.00
C VAL A 198 10.66 1.36 -14.03
N ARG A 199 11.75 0.74 -13.61
CA ARG A 199 12.57 -0.13 -14.46
C ARG A 199 12.34 -1.58 -14.10
N PHE A 200 12.13 -2.42 -15.10
CA PHE A 200 12.13 -3.87 -14.93
C PHE A 200 13.55 -4.39 -15.14
N GLY A 201 14.05 -5.22 -14.21
CA GLY A 201 15.31 -5.91 -14.45
C GLY A 201 15.20 -6.74 -15.73
N ARG A 202 16.24 -6.72 -16.58
CA ARG A 202 16.31 -7.62 -17.74
C ARG A 202 16.08 -9.05 -17.22
N LYS A 203 15.08 -9.76 -17.77
CA LYS A 203 15.05 -11.22 -17.66
C LYS A 203 16.41 -11.69 -18.17
N LYS A 204 17.20 -12.38 -17.35
CA LYS A 204 18.31 -13.16 -17.89
C LYS A 204 17.67 -14.13 -18.88
N SER A 205 17.99 -13.97 -20.16
CA SER A 205 17.72 -15.00 -21.16
C SER A 205 18.22 -16.32 -20.58
N ALA A 206 17.34 -17.32 -20.53
CA ALA A 206 17.77 -18.69 -20.27
C ALA A 206 18.69 -19.15 -21.40
#